data_AF-A0A945H6V1-F1
#
_entry.id   AF-A0A945H6V1-F1
#
_cell.length_a   1.000
_cell.length_b   1.000
_cell.length_c   1.000
_cell.angle_alpha   90.00
_cell.angle_beta   90.00
_cell.angle_gamma   90.00
#
_symmetry.space_group_name_H-M   'P 1'
#
loop_
_entity.id
_entity.type
_entity.pdbx_description
1 polymer ?
#
loop_
_entity_poly.entity_id
_entity_poly.type
_entity_poly.pdbx_seq_one_letter_code
_entity_poly.pdbx_strand_id
1 'polypeptide(L)'
;MALPEFPQGFTPEYLTKSLGGTFLPEGTSVSKVSRSPLGEGTGMMADIAKLELSFEGNSEGLPHSVIAKYASENPTNRQVAMLYNLYERETRFSEELDPLTEARCPEFYFTGLENDNFVILMEDMTDYEVGNQSVGATLAQTELAIDELAKLHASFWEKVDHLEWVPGIA
;
A
#
# COMPACT_ATOMS: atom_id res chain seq x y z
N MET A 1 -8.76 -11.33 -10.68
CA MET A 1 -8.49 -10.77 -12.03
C MET A 1 -7.00 -10.90 -12.22
N ALA A 2 -6.53 -11.38 -13.37
CA ALA A 2 -5.08 -11.47 -13.60
C ALA A 2 -4.42 -10.09 -13.49
N LEU A 3 -3.24 -10.03 -12.86
CA LEU A 3 -2.50 -8.78 -12.72
C LEU A 3 -1.83 -8.42 -14.05
N PRO A 4 -2.04 -7.21 -14.60
CA PRO A 4 -1.26 -6.71 -15.73
C PRO A 4 0.16 -6.36 -15.28
N GLU A 5 1.07 -6.20 -16.23
CA GLU A 5 2.43 -5.73 -15.91
C GLU A 5 2.41 -4.26 -15.51
N PHE A 6 2.95 -3.93 -14.35
CA PHE A 6 3.08 -2.56 -13.89
C PHE A 6 4.44 -1.97 -14.29
N PRO A 7 4.51 -0.68 -14.63
CA PRO A 7 3.45 0.34 -14.47
C PRO A 7 2.45 0.49 -15.62
N GLN A 8 2.64 -0.17 -16.76
CA GLN A 8 1.80 0.04 -17.95
C GLN A 8 0.35 -0.45 -17.75
N GLY A 9 0.15 -1.38 -16.83
CA GLY A 9 -1.13 -1.95 -16.45
C GLY A 9 -2.05 -1.03 -15.65
N PHE A 10 -1.59 0.15 -15.22
CA PHE A 10 -2.44 1.16 -14.59
C PHE A 10 -3.31 1.87 -15.64
N THR A 11 -4.26 1.14 -16.23
CA THR A 11 -5.25 1.69 -17.17
C THR A 11 -6.55 2.07 -16.44
N PRO A 12 -7.38 2.99 -16.99
CA PRO A 12 -8.69 3.29 -16.42
C PRO A 12 -9.57 2.05 -16.24
N GLU A 13 -9.52 1.10 -17.18
CA GLU A 13 -10.30 -0.14 -17.12
C GLU A 13 -9.84 -1.04 -15.97
N TYR A 14 -8.52 -1.20 -15.81
CA TYR A 14 -7.97 -1.99 -14.72
C TYR A 14 -8.30 -1.37 -13.37
N LEU A 15 -8.08 -0.06 -13.21
CA LEU A 15 -8.34 0.66 -11.97
C LEU A 15 -9.82 0.69 -11.61
N THR A 16 -10.71 0.85 -12.59
CA THR A 16 -12.17 0.74 -12.37
C THR A 16 -12.52 -0.62 -11.75
N LYS A 17 -11.90 -1.68 -12.24
CA LYS A 17 -12.18 -3.03 -11.76
C LYS A 17 -11.52 -3.35 -10.43
N SER A 18 -10.27 -2.93 -10.22
CA SER A 18 -9.53 -3.21 -8.99
C SER A 18 -10.03 -2.38 -7.81
N LEU A 19 -10.48 -1.14 -8.05
CA LEU A 19 -11.00 -0.24 -7.01
C LEU A 19 -12.52 -0.39 -6.80
N GLY A 20 -13.21 -1.21 -7.61
CA GLY A 20 -14.64 -1.39 -7.54
C GLY A 20 -15.10 -2.09 -6.25
N GLY A 21 -16.12 -1.53 -5.59
CA GLY A 21 -16.77 -2.14 -4.41
C GLY A 21 -16.11 -1.83 -3.07
N THR A 22 -14.85 -1.41 -3.05
CA THR A 22 -14.14 -0.91 -1.86
C THR A 22 -14.00 0.60 -1.89
N PHE A 23 -13.37 1.12 -2.95
CA PHE A 23 -13.09 2.55 -3.11
C PHE A 23 -14.10 3.25 -4.02
N LEU A 24 -14.42 2.64 -5.18
CA LEU A 24 -15.38 3.19 -6.12
C LEU A 24 -16.81 2.75 -5.75
N PRO A 25 -17.76 3.71 -5.60
CA PRO A 25 -19.16 3.39 -5.41
C PRO A 25 -19.75 2.77 -6.68
N GLU A 26 -20.87 2.07 -6.51
CA GLU A 26 -21.57 1.45 -7.64
C GLU A 26 -21.97 2.50 -8.70
N GLY A 27 -21.67 2.20 -9.96
CA GLY A 27 -21.95 3.10 -11.08
C GLY A 27 -20.88 4.17 -11.35
N THR A 28 -19.76 4.15 -10.61
CA THR A 28 -18.62 5.05 -10.84
C THR A 28 -17.44 4.28 -11.45
N SER A 29 -16.77 4.90 -12.40
CA SER A 29 -15.57 4.35 -13.07
C SER A 29 -14.44 5.37 -13.12
N VAL A 30 -13.21 4.87 -13.28
CA VAL A 30 -12.07 5.71 -13.64
C VAL A 30 -12.16 6.01 -15.14
N SER A 31 -12.20 7.29 -15.49
CA SER A 31 -12.21 7.76 -16.88
C SER A 31 -10.82 8.15 -17.38
N LYS A 32 -9.93 8.56 -16.47
CA LYS A 32 -8.54 8.92 -16.78
C LYS A 32 -7.64 8.65 -15.59
N VAL A 33 -6.40 8.26 -15.89
CA VAL A 33 -5.32 8.16 -14.90
C VAL A 33 -4.08 8.85 -15.44
N SER A 34 -3.38 9.58 -14.57
CA SER A 34 -1.99 9.99 -14.80
C SER A 34 -1.10 9.55 -13.66
N ARG A 35 0.09 9.05 -13.99
CA ARG A 35 1.06 8.52 -13.05
C ARG A 35 2.23 9.48 -12.87
N SER A 36 2.60 9.76 -11.63
CA SER A 36 3.87 10.40 -11.26
C SER A 36 4.66 9.48 -10.32
N PRO A 37 5.90 9.08 -10.67
CA PRO A 37 6.76 8.33 -9.76
C PRO A 37 7.00 9.08 -8.46
N LEU A 38 7.07 8.36 -7.34
CA LEU A 38 7.41 8.88 -6.02
C LEU A 38 8.61 8.13 -5.46
N GLY A 39 9.48 8.85 -4.72
CA GLY A 39 10.53 8.22 -3.93
C GLY A 39 11.74 7.72 -4.72
N GLU A 40 12.19 8.47 -5.74
CA GLU A 40 13.51 8.25 -6.36
C GLU A 40 14.58 8.19 -5.26
N GLY A 41 15.11 6.99 -5.01
CA GLY A 41 16.16 6.74 -4.01
C GLY A 41 15.69 6.28 -2.62
N THR A 42 14.38 6.17 -2.34
CA THR A 42 13.86 5.69 -1.04
C THR A 42 13.07 4.37 -1.14
N GLY A 43 12.49 4.05 -2.31
CA GLY A 43 11.82 2.77 -2.61
C GLY A 43 12.80 1.69 -3.07
N MET A 44 13.62 1.15 -2.16
CA MET A 44 14.69 0.21 -2.56
C MET A 44 14.18 -1.14 -3.09
N MET A 45 13.00 -1.59 -2.69
CA MET A 45 12.51 -2.96 -2.99
C MET A 45 11.22 -3.01 -3.80
N ALA A 46 10.50 -1.89 -3.90
CA ALA A 46 9.26 -1.74 -4.66
C ALA A 46 9.22 -0.30 -5.22
N ASP A 47 8.62 -0.13 -6.39
CA ASP A 47 8.40 1.19 -6.96
C ASP A 47 7.09 1.77 -6.42
N ILE A 48 7.06 3.09 -6.27
CA ILE A 48 5.89 3.82 -5.78
C ILE A 48 5.54 4.90 -6.80
N ALA A 49 4.26 5.06 -7.08
CA ALA A 49 3.76 6.15 -7.88
C ALA A 49 2.45 6.69 -7.32
N LYS A 50 2.26 8.00 -7.47
CA LYS A 50 0.95 8.62 -7.30
C LYS A 50 0.16 8.46 -8.59
N LEU A 51 -1.07 7.97 -8.48
CA LEU A 51 -2.02 7.90 -9.56
C LEU A 51 -3.08 8.97 -9.33
N GLU A 52 -3.09 10.00 -10.17
CA GLU A 52 -4.14 11.01 -10.21
C GLU A 52 -5.28 10.49 -11.10
N LEU A 53 -6.49 10.47 -10.56
CA LEU A 53 -7.68 9.84 -11.12
C LEU A 53 -8.73 10.89 -11.49
N SER A 54 -9.32 10.71 -12.66
CA SER A 54 -10.60 11.32 -13.02
C SER A 54 -11.66 10.24 -13.11
N PHE A 55 -12.88 10.58 -12.71
CA PHE A 55 -13.99 9.63 -12.64
C PHE A 55 -15.11 10.00 -13.61
N GLU A 56 -15.93 9.02 -13.94
CA GLU A 56 -17.24 9.17 -14.57
C GLU A 56 -18.29 8.54 -13.65
N GLY A 57 -19.46 9.18 -13.48
CA GLY A 57 -20.49 8.76 -12.51
C GLY A 57 -20.50 9.62 -11.23
N ASN A 58 -20.98 9.06 -10.11
CA ASN A 58 -21.01 9.76 -8.82
C ASN A 58 -19.65 9.68 -8.12
N SER A 59 -18.88 10.76 -8.17
CA SER A 59 -17.57 10.89 -7.54
C SER A 59 -17.53 11.88 -6.39
N GLU A 60 -18.69 12.29 -5.88
CA GLU A 60 -18.75 13.24 -4.76
C GLU A 60 -18.05 12.65 -3.51
N GLY A 61 -17.05 13.36 -3.01
CA GLY A 61 -16.27 12.95 -1.83
C GLY A 61 -15.15 11.93 -2.09
N LEU A 62 -14.96 11.46 -3.33
CA LEU A 62 -13.85 10.55 -3.64
C LEU A 62 -12.50 11.27 -3.71
N PRO A 63 -11.43 10.72 -3.10
CA PRO A 63 -10.07 11.18 -3.36
C PRO A 63 -9.76 11.13 -4.86
N HIS A 64 -9.13 12.19 -5.36
CA HIS A 64 -8.67 12.26 -6.75
C HIS A 64 -7.31 11.60 -6.96
N SER A 65 -6.73 11.03 -5.92
CA SER A 65 -5.46 10.34 -5.99
C SER A 65 -5.45 9.06 -5.16
N VAL A 66 -4.69 8.09 -5.64
CA VAL A 66 -4.31 6.88 -4.89
C VAL A 66 -2.81 6.66 -5.05
N ILE A 67 -2.19 6.01 -4.07
CA ILE A 67 -0.80 5.57 -4.18
C ILE A 67 -0.79 4.14 -4.69
N ALA A 68 0.03 3.91 -5.71
CA ALA A 68 0.35 2.58 -6.19
C ALA A 68 1.76 2.21 -5.74
N LYS A 69 1.87 1.15 -4.96
CA LYS A 69 3.14 0.47 -4.68
C LYS A 69 3.15 -0.84 -5.46
N TYR A 70 4.17 -1.06 -6.28
CA TYR A 70 4.19 -2.21 -7.20
C TYR A 70 5.58 -2.80 -7.32
N ALA A 71 5.65 -4.00 -7.90
CA ALA A 71 6.91 -4.71 -8.05
C ALA A 71 7.97 -3.82 -8.73
N SER A 72 9.17 -3.78 -8.15
CA SER A 72 10.26 -2.96 -8.69
C SER A 72 10.56 -3.30 -10.16
N GLU A 73 10.66 -2.27 -11.01
CA GLU A 73 11.08 -2.35 -12.40
C GLU A 73 12.56 -2.81 -12.48
N ASN A 74 13.37 -2.52 -11.45
CA ASN A 74 14.71 -3.08 -11.31
C ASN A 74 14.66 -4.58 -10.94
N PRO A 75 15.17 -5.49 -11.79
CA PRO A 75 15.07 -6.93 -11.57
C PRO A 75 15.87 -7.44 -10.38
N THR A 76 16.98 -6.79 -10.01
CA THR A 76 17.77 -7.17 -8.83
C THR A 76 16.99 -6.89 -7.54
N ASN A 77 16.40 -5.70 -7.44
CA ASN A 77 15.57 -5.35 -6.29
C ASN A 77 14.34 -6.25 -6.19
N ARG A 78 13.69 -6.54 -7.34
CA ARG A 78 12.55 -7.47 -7.39
C ARG A 78 12.94 -8.89 -6.93
N GLN A 79 14.09 -9.40 -7.37
CA GLN A 79 14.59 -10.70 -6.93
C GLN A 79 14.85 -10.74 -5.42
N VAL A 80 15.46 -9.68 -4.87
CA VAL A 80 15.68 -9.57 -3.42
C VAL A 80 14.35 -9.52 -2.67
N ALA A 81 13.39 -8.73 -3.14
CA ALA A 81 12.06 -8.63 -2.52
C ALA A 81 11.34 -10.00 -2.48
N MET A 82 11.44 -10.78 -3.56
CA MET A 82 10.92 -12.16 -3.62
C MET A 82 11.66 -13.10 -2.67
N LEU A 83 12.99 -13.03 -2.60
CA LEU A 83 13.80 -13.88 -1.72
C LEU A 83 13.45 -13.67 -0.23
N TYR A 84 13.11 -12.45 0.15
CA TYR A 84 12.72 -12.09 1.53
C TYR A 84 11.19 -12.06 1.74
N ASN A 85 10.40 -12.55 0.78
CA ASN A 85 8.94 -12.56 0.80
C ASN A 85 8.31 -11.20 1.12
N LEU A 86 8.91 -10.09 0.69
CA LEU A 86 8.45 -8.74 1.07
C LEU A 86 7.06 -8.43 0.50
N TYR A 87 6.83 -8.78 -0.77
CA TYR A 87 5.53 -8.58 -1.41
C TYR A 87 4.44 -9.44 -0.78
N GLU A 88 4.73 -10.72 -0.51
CA GLU A 88 3.79 -11.61 0.19
C GLU A 88 3.43 -11.04 1.56
N ARG A 89 4.41 -10.58 2.33
CA ARG A 89 4.18 -10.02 3.66
C ARG A 89 3.30 -8.78 3.65
N GLU A 90 3.48 -7.88 2.70
CA GLU A 90 2.63 -6.68 2.61
C GLU A 90 1.21 -7.01 2.16
N THR A 91 1.05 -7.89 1.17
CA THR A 91 -0.27 -8.38 0.75
C THR A 91 -1.00 -9.09 1.89
N ARG A 92 -0.32 -10.00 2.60
CA ARG A 92 -0.94 -10.75 3.70
C ARG A 92 -1.17 -9.89 4.93
N PHE A 93 -0.32 -8.90 5.22
CA PHE A 93 -0.57 -7.96 6.31
C PHE A 93 -1.87 -7.19 6.08
N SER A 94 -2.02 -6.58 4.90
CA SER A 94 -3.21 -5.78 4.57
C SER A 94 -4.50 -6.62 4.53
N GLU A 95 -4.43 -7.88 4.13
CA GLU A 95 -5.61 -8.76 4.06
C GLU A 95 -5.93 -9.48 5.39
N GLU A 96 -4.91 -9.96 6.10
CA GLU A 96 -5.08 -10.87 7.25
C GLU A 96 -4.92 -10.18 8.61
N LEU A 97 -4.08 -9.13 8.70
CA LEU A 97 -3.71 -8.52 10.00
C LEU A 97 -4.25 -7.11 10.18
N ASP A 98 -4.23 -6.25 9.17
CA ASP A 98 -4.76 -4.89 9.25
C ASP A 98 -6.20 -4.83 9.84
N PRO A 99 -7.16 -5.70 9.43
CA PRO A 99 -8.51 -5.69 10.01
C PRO A 99 -8.57 -6.08 11.50
N LEU A 100 -7.48 -6.58 12.07
CA LEU A 100 -7.40 -7.10 13.44
C LEU A 100 -6.72 -6.14 14.42
N THR A 101 -6.27 -4.97 13.95
CA THR A 101 -5.59 -3.96 14.77
C THR A 101 -6.30 -2.62 14.72
N GLU A 102 -6.25 -1.88 15.83
CA GLU A 102 -6.70 -0.48 15.88
C GLU A 102 -5.60 0.52 15.50
N ALA A 103 -4.38 0.02 15.25
CA ALA A 103 -3.27 0.86 14.80
C ALA A 103 -3.59 1.47 13.44
N ARG A 104 -3.27 2.75 13.25
CA ARG A 104 -3.53 3.44 12.00
C ARG A 104 -2.62 2.91 10.89
N CYS A 105 -3.21 2.23 9.93
CA CYS A 105 -2.61 1.88 8.64
C CYS A 105 -3.34 2.61 7.50
N PRO A 106 -2.68 2.89 6.37
CA PRO A 106 -3.33 3.48 5.19
C PRO A 106 -4.50 2.62 4.75
N GLU A 107 -5.57 3.23 4.24
CA GLU A 107 -6.66 2.47 3.65
C GLU A 107 -6.13 1.68 2.45
N PHE A 108 -6.30 0.36 2.47
CA PHE A 108 -5.92 -0.53 1.38
C PHE A 108 -7.13 -0.73 0.46
N TYR A 109 -7.07 -0.16 -0.75
CA TYR A 109 -8.17 -0.25 -1.70
C TYR A 109 -8.13 -1.54 -2.52
N PHE A 110 -6.92 -2.02 -2.83
CA PHE A 110 -6.70 -3.25 -3.56
C PHE A 110 -5.28 -3.77 -3.33
N THR A 111 -5.14 -5.08 -3.19
CA THR A 111 -3.88 -5.80 -3.06
C THR A 111 -3.86 -6.96 -4.06
N GLY A 112 -2.69 -7.24 -4.63
CA GLY A 112 -2.54 -8.35 -5.56
C GLY A 112 -1.11 -8.84 -5.62
N LEU A 113 -0.95 -10.16 -5.62
CA LEU A 113 0.32 -10.84 -5.82
C LEU A 113 0.12 -12.08 -6.71
N GLU A 114 0.77 -12.11 -7.86
CA GLU A 114 0.79 -13.24 -8.79
C GLU A 114 2.24 -13.50 -9.24
N ASN A 115 2.85 -14.56 -8.71
CA ASN A 115 4.29 -14.84 -8.88
C ASN A 115 5.16 -13.67 -8.38
N ASP A 116 5.90 -12.99 -9.26
CA ASP A 116 6.70 -11.80 -8.95
C ASP A 116 6.01 -10.48 -9.32
N ASN A 117 4.77 -10.54 -9.82
CA ASN A 117 3.95 -9.36 -10.09
C ASN A 117 3.14 -8.98 -8.85
N PHE A 118 3.30 -7.75 -8.38
CA PHE A 118 2.80 -7.27 -7.10
C PHE A 118 2.24 -5.86 -7.26
N VAL A 119 1.12 -5.59 -6.59
CA VAL A 119 0.54 -4.25 -6.48
C VAL A 119 -0.25 -4.07 -5.19
N ILE A 120 -0.12 -2.87 -4.62
CA ILE A 120 -0.99 -2.32 -3.60
C ILE A 120 -1.48 -0.96 -4.10
N LEU A 121 -2.80 -0.79 -4.14
CA LEU A 121 -3.46 0.51 -4.31
C LEU A 121 -3.97 0.94 -2.94
N MET A 122 -3.51 2.08 -2.47
CA MET A 122 -3.73 2.54 -1.10
C MET A 122 -3.96 4.06 -1.03
N GLU A 123 -4.41 4.50 0.13
CA GLU A 123 -4.62 5.91 0.47
C GLU A 123 -3.43 6.81 0.12
N ASP A 124 -3.75 7.99 -0.43
CA ASP A 124 -2.80 9.08 -0.56
C ASP A 124 -2.68 9.86 0.74
N MET A 125 -1.56 9.67 1.43
CA MET A 125 -1.23 10.34 2.69
C MET A 125 -0.38 11.61 2.49
N THR A 126 -0.42 12.26 1.32
CA THR A 126 0.36 13.48 1.05
C THR A 126 0.10 14.61 2.05
N ASP A 127 -1.08 14.63 2.70
CA ASP A 127 -1.43 15.63 3.72
C ASP A 127 -0.76 15.37 5.09
N TYR A 128 -0.06 14.24 5.26
CA TYR A 128 0.69 13.90 6.47
C TYR A 128 2.16 14.34 6.38
N GLU A 129 2.79 14.53 7.53
CA GLU A 129 4.21 14.90 7.61
C GLU A 129 5.11 13.65 7.66
N VAL A 130 6.07 13.57 6.74
CA VAL A 130 7.11 12.54 6.75
C VAL A 130 8.12 12.84 7.86
N GLY A 131 8.42 11.83 8.69
CA GLY A 131 9.43 11.94 9.74
C GLY A 131 10.85 12.22 9.19
N ASN A 132 11.65 12.99 9.93
CA ASN A 132 13.02 13.31 9.56
C ASN A 132 14.02 12.40 10.28
N GLN A 133 14.61 11.45 9.57
CA GLN A 133 15.56 10.48 10.15
C GLN A 133 16.89 11.10 10.64
N SER A 134 17.27 12.27 10.13
CA SER A 134 18.54 12.93 10.50
C SER A 134 18.40 13.78 11.76
N VAL A 135 17.26 14.47 11.90
CA VAL A 135 16.96 15.34 13.05
C VAL A 135 16.30 14.54 14.18
N GLY A 136 15.51 13.52 13.84
CA GLY A 136 14.67 12.77 14.76
C GLY A 136 13.26 13.36 14.89
N ALA A 137 12.44 12.72 15.74
CA ALA A 137 11.07 13.12 16.01
C ALA A 137 10.99 14.15 17.14
N THR A 138 10.00 15.02 17.08
CA THR A 138 9.58 15.85 18.23
C THR A 138 8.91 14.97 19.32
N LEU A 139 8.71 15.53 20.51
CA LEU A 139 7.96 14.84 21.57
C LEU A 139 6.55 14.46 21.10
N ALA A 140 5.81 15.39 20.49
CA ALA A 140 4.45 15.14 20.01
C ALA A 140 4.40 14.04 18.93
N GLN A 141 5.35 14.04 17.98
CA GLN A 141 5.45 12.96 16.98
C GLN A 141 5.81 11.62 17.63
N THR A 142 6.63 11.63 18.67
CA THR A 142 7.00 10.42 19.42
C THR A 142 5.80 9.87 20.18
N GLU A 143 5.03 10.71 20.84
CA GLU A 143 3.79 10.32 21.54
C GLU A 143 2.80 9.67 20.58
N LEU A 144 2.54 10.29 19.42
CA LEU A 144 1.69 9.71 18.37
C LEU A 144 2.21 8.35 17.87
N ALA A 145 3.52 8.22 17.62
CA ALA A 145 4.11 6.97 17.16
C ALA A 145 4.02 5.86 18.23
N ILE A 146 4.20 6.19 19.50
CA ILE A 146 4.11 5.24 20.61
C ILE A 146 2.66 4.77 20.82
N ASP A 147 1.68 5.67 20.70
CA ASP A 147 0.26 5.31 20.81
C ASP A 147 -0.14 4.31 19.72
N GLU A 148 0.25 4.53 18.46
CA GLU A 148 -0.04 3.60 17.37
C GLU A 148 0.73 2.28 17.50
N LEU A 149 1.99 2.33 17.94
CA LEU A 149 2.79 1.13 18.21
C LEU A 149 2.17 0.27 19.31
N ALA A 150 1.62 0.90 20.36
CA ALA A 150 0.96 0.20 21.45
C ALA A 150 -0.30 -0.54 20.96
N LYS A 151 -1.12 0.09 20.10
CA LYS A 151 -2.29 -0.55 19.49
C LYS A 151 -1.90 -1.76 18.63
N LEU A 152 -0.84 -1.62 17.84
CA LEU A 152 -0.34 -2.70 16.99
C LEU A 152 0.16 -3.89 17.83
N HIS A 153 1.01 -3.61 18.81
CA HIS A 153 1.55 -4.64 19.69
C HIS A 153 0.46 -5.33 20.51
N ALA A 154 -0.49 -4.59 21.09
CA ALA A 154 -1.57 -5.16 21.90
C ALA A 154 -2.46 -6.12 21.08
N SER A 155 -2.63 -5.83 19.79
CA SER A 155 -3.42 -6.66 18.88
C SER A 155 -2.78 -8.04 18.67
N PHE A 156 -1.45 -8.10 18.57
CA PHE A 156 -0.70 -9.28 18.10
C PHE A 156 0.24 -9.94 19.11
N TRP A 157 0.40 -9.38 20.31
CA TRP A 157 1.26 -9.94 21.35
C TRP A 157 0.92 -11.41 21.62
N GLU A 158 1.91 -12.30 21.49
CA GLU A 158 1.78 -13.76 21.67
C GLU A 158 0.72 -14.43 20.78
N LYS A 159 0.35 -13.80 19.65
CA LYS A 159 -0.71 -14.30 18.75
C LYS A 159 -0.24 -14.60 17.34
N VAL A 160 1.02 -14.32 16.99
CA VAL A 160 1.50 -14.43 15.60
C VAL A 160 2.45 -15.61 15.37
N ASP A 161 2.85 -16.35 16.40
CA ASP A 161 3.83 -17.45 16.30
C ASP A 161 3.40 -18.60 15.36
N HIS A 162 2.09 -18.72 15.12
CA HIS A 162 1.53 -19.71 14.21
C HIS A 162 1.50 -19.25 12.74
N LEU A 163 1.82 -17.98 12.47
CA LEU A 163 1.84 -17.39 11.13
C LEU A 163 3.24 -17.53 10.54
N GLU A 164 3.45 -18.59 9.73
CA GLU A 164 4.77 -18.93 9.17
C GLU A 164 5.42 -17.82 8.32
N TRP A 165 4.62 -16.90 7.79
CA TRP A 165 5.07 -15.80 6.92
C TRP A 165 5.54 -14.56 7.70
N VAL A 166 5.13 -14.44 8.97
CA VAL A 166 5.56 -13.37 9.87
C VAL A 166 6.98 -13.71 10.35
N PRO A 167 7.98 -12.83 10.13
CA PRO A 167 9.33 -13.11 10.56
C PRO A 167 9.41 -13.19 12.09
N GLY A 168 10.00 -14.27 12.60
CA GLY A 168 10.38 -14.35 14.02
C GLY A 168 11.50 -13.35 14.36
N ILE A 169 11.59 -12.98 15.63
CA ILE A 169 12.75 -12.24 16.16
C ILE A 169 13.86 -13.27 16.36
N ALA A 170 14.96 -13.12 15.61
CA ALA A 170 16.18 -13.91 15.79
C ALA A 170 16.99 -13.45 17.00
#